data_AF-A0A3G8H047-F1
#
_entry.id   AF-A0A3G8H047-F1
#
_cell.length_a   1.000
_cell.length_b   1.000
_cell.length_c   1.000
_cell.angle_alpha   90.00
_cell.angle_beta   90.00
_cell.angle_gamma   90.00
#
_symmetry.space_group_name_H-M   'P 1'
#
loop_
_entity.id
_entity.type
_entity.pdbx_description
1 polymer ?
#
loop_
_entity_poly.entity_id
_entity_poly.type
_entity_poly.pdbx_seq_one_letter_code
_entity_poly.pdbx_strand_id
1 'polypeptide(L)'
;MTPEDEKEIVALMRAAREKSRGYADFYGWPTDRDIEEWGVVTTLWESLQRTGESFFDDIKRRGRGNDPPDCEAVDVEGKRIAIEVTELVCPEAIQAYKEGRVYDWAQWPKERFIAEIARRIADKGTRYGKLKGGPYEGGYIVLIFTDEPMLPIETVREFLSGHVFEKPEGVTRAFLLVSYHPSVQMHPYAELPLGSRNP
;
A
#
# COMPACT_ATOMS: atom_id res chain seq x y z
N MET A 1 4.92 24.05 -2.76
CA MET A 1 5.51 22.94 -3.52
C MET A 1 4.67 22.79 -4.77
N THR A 2 5.30 22.75 -5.93
CA THR A 2 4.60 22.64 -7.21
C THR A 2 4.34 21.17 -7.55
N PRO A 3 3.37 20.86 -8.42
CA PRO A 3 3.18 19.49 -8.91
C PRO A 3 4.40 18.88 -9.59
N GLU A 4 5.32 19.70 -10.13
CA GLU A 4 6.59 19.24 -10.69
C GLU A 4 7.60 18.87 -9.60
N ASP A 5 7.71 19.69 -8.55
CA ASP A 5 8.57 19.38 -7.39
C ASP A 5 8.16 18.04 -6.73
N GLU A 6 6.85 17.77 -6.66
CA GLU A 6 6.31 16.54 -6.06
C GLU A 6 6.65 15.29 -6.89
N LYS A 7 6.56 15.40 -8.21
CA LYS A 7 6.96 14.32 -9.13
C LYS A 7 8.46 14.04 -9.04
N GLU A 8 9.28 15.08 -8.95
CA GLU A 8 10.73 14.95 -8.82
C GLU A 8 11.12 14.31 -7.49
N ILE A 9 10.47 14.71 -6.38
CA ILE A 9 10.69 14.10 -5.06
C ILE A 9 10.29 12.62 -5.05
N VAL A 10 9.14 12.27 -5.66
CA VAL A 10 8.71 10.86 -5.75
C VAL A 10 9.66 10.05 -6.63
N ALA A 11 10.13 10.59 -7.75
CA ALA A 11 11.12 9.93 -8.60
C ALA A 11 12.44 9.66 -7.84
N LEU A 12 12.87 10.62 -7.00
CA LEU A 12 14.03 10.47 -6.13
C LEU A 12 13.80 9.43 -5.02
N MET A 13 12.61 9.39 -4.41
CA MET A 13 12.24 8.36 -3.43
C MET A 13 12.22 6.96 -4.05
N ARG A 14 11.63 6.81 -5.25
CA ARG A 14 11.62 5.55 -6.01
C ARG A 14 13.03 5.10 -6.37
N ALA A 15 13.85 6.00 -6.90
CA ALA A 15 15.24 5.70 -7.25
C ALA A 15 16.12 5.38 -6.03
N ALA A 16 15.83 5.98 -4.86
CA ALA A 16 16.48 5.65 -3.60
C ALA A 16 16.09 4.24 -3.14
N ARG A 17 14.79 3.88 -3.22
CA ARG A 17 14.28 2.53 -2.89
C ARG A 17 14.85 1.44 -3.81
N GLU A 18 14.95 1.72 -5.12
CA GLU A 18 15.56 0.80 -6.08
C GLU A 18 17.06 0.54 -5.82
N LYS A 19 17.77 1.55 -5.29
CA LYS A 19 19.19 1.45 -4.94
C LYS A 19 19.42 0.80 -3.57
N SER A 20 18.47 0.88 -2.64
CA SER A 20 18.60 0.33 -1.29
C SER A 20 18.12 -1.12 -1.22
N ARG A 21 18.92 -2.08 -1.73
CA ARG A 21 18.67 -3.53 -1.54
C ARG A 21 19.04 -4.05 -0.13
N GLY A 22 19.22 -3.16 0.84
CA GLY A 22 19.38 -3.49 2.26
C GLY A 22 18.44 -2.64 3.11
N TYR A 23 18.01 -3.17 4.26
CA TYR A 23 17.14 -2.54 5.27
C TYR A 23 17.64 -1.17 5.82
N ALA A 24 18.71 -0.61 5.25
CA ALA A 24 19.53 0.50 5.71
C ALA A 24 18.93 1.89 5.56
N ASP A 25 18.30 2.17 4.42
CA ASP A 25 18.06 3.57 4.05
C ASP A 25 16.64 4.05 4.34
N PHE A 26 15.80 3.20 4.96
CA PHE A 26 14.43 3.56 5.33
C PHE A 26 14.35 4.47 6.57
N TYR A 27 15.37 4.46 7.46
CA TYR A 27 15.29 5.10 8.78
C TYR A 27 15.97 6.47 8.86
N GLY A 28 16.29 7.06 7.71
CA GLY A 28 17.15 8.22 7.64
C GLY A 28 16.49 9.59 7.49
N TRP A 29 15.16 9.76 7.37
CA TRP A 29 14.58 11.12 7.26
C TRP A 29 13.14 11.22 7.77
N PRO A 30 12.71 12.38 8.30
CA PRO A 30 11.33 12.82 8.22
C PRO A 30 11.02 13.18 6.75
N THR A 31 11.06 12.18 5.87
CA THR A 31 10.43 12.29 4.55
C THR A 31 8.93 12.40 4.80
N ASP A 32 8.33 13.41 4.20
CA ASP A 32 6.92 13.75 4.42
C ASP A 32 6.05 12.53 4.13
N ARG A 33 5.55 11.90 5.20
CA ARG A 33 4.72 10.69 5.15
C ARG A 33 3.54 10.85 4.19
N ASP A 34 3.01 12.07 4.08
CA ASP A 34 1.90 12.40 3.20
C ASP A 34 2.34 12.28 1.71
N ILE A 35 3.62 12.61 1.39
CA ILE A 35 4.21 12.42 0.06
C ILE A 35 4.42 10.93 -0.22
N GLU A 36 4.90 10.17 0.76
CA GLU A 36 5.10 8.73 0.62
C GLU A 36 3.78 8.00 0.33
N GLU A 37 2.75 8.27 1.13
CA GLU A 37 1.43 7.65 0.97
C GLU A 37 0.83 8.00 -0.41
N TRP A 38 0.98 9.23 -0.88
CA TRP A 38 0.59 9.63 -2.23
C TRP A 38 1.39 8.96 -3.33
N GLY A 39 2.71 8.84 -3.15
CA GLY A 39 3.59 8.13 -4.05
C GLY A 39 3.17 6.67 -4.21
N VAL A 40 2.77 6.02 -3.10
CA VAL A 40 2.26 4.64 -3.10
C VAL A 40 0.93 4.53 -3.88
N VAL A 41 -0.03 5.41 -3.63
CA VAL A 41 -1.31 5.41 -4.37
C VAL A 41 -1.11 5.67 -5.86
N THR A 42 -0.25 6.64 -6.20
CA THR A 42 0.11 6.95 -7.59
C THR A 42 0.78 5.76 -8.27
N THR A 43 1.64 5.04 -7.55
CA THR A 43 2.29 3.82 -8.07
C THR A 43 1.28 2.71 -8.37
N LEU A 44 0.31 2.48 -7.47
CA LEU A 44 -0.78 1.54 -7.75
C LEU A 44 -1.57 1.96 -9.00
N TRP A 45 -1.93 3.24 -9.10
CA TRP A 45 -2.65 3.78 -10.24
C TRP A 45 -1.88 3.57 -11.55
N GLU A 46 -0.59 3.89 -11.60
CA GLU A 46 0.26 3.65 -12.77
C GLU A 46 0.29 2.17 -13.16
N SER A 47 0.38 1.27 -12.18
CA SER A 47 0.35 -0.18 -12.43
C SER A 47 -1.02 -0.65 -12.97
N LEU A 48 -2.12 -0.16 -12.40
CA LEU A 48 -3.48 -0.44 -12.89
C LEU A 48 -3.71 0.11 -14.30
N GLN A 49 -3.16 1.28 -14.64
CA GLN A 49 -3.20 1.82 -16.00
C GLN A 49 -2.48 0.91 -16.99
N ARG A 50 -1.29 0.40 -16.62
CA ARG A 50 -0.48 -0.48 -17.49
C ARG A 50 -1.13 -1.83 -17.75
N THR A 51 -1.96 -2.32 -16.84
CA THR A 51 -2.72 -3.56 -17.01
C THR A 51 -4.10 -3.35 -17.62
N GLY A 52 -4.54 -2.09 -17.81
CA GLY A 52 -5.88 -1.75 -18.29
C GLY A 52 -6.98 -1.96 -17.24
N GLU A 53 -6.62 -2.07 -15.96
CA GLU A 53 -7.53 -2.31 -14.83
C GLU A 53 -7.82 -1.04 -14.01
N SER A 54 -7.35 0.13 -14.48
CA SER A 54 -7.58 1.40 -13.79
C SER A 54 -9.06 1.76 -13.69
N PHE A 55 -9.45 2.23 -12.52
CA PHE A 55 -10.84 2.53 -12.15
C PHE A 55 -10.98 3.84 -11.36
N PHE A 56 -9.87 4.57 -11.18
CA PHE A 56 -9.85 5.86 -10.52
C PHE A 56 -8.78 6.78 -11.13
N ASP A 57 -8.89 8.08 -10.89
CA ASP A 57 -7.93 9.11 -11.28
C ASP A 57 -7.99 10.30 -10.29
N ASP A 58 -7.34 11.42 -10.61
CA ASP A 58 -7.38 12.69 -9.83
C ASP A 58 -6.97 12.49 -8.35
N ILE A 59 -5.82 11.82 -8.16
CA ILE A 59 -5.30 11.45 -6.84
C ILE A 59 -4.84 12.70 -6.08
N LYS A 60 -5.41 12.91 -4.89
CA LYS A 60 -5.12 14.05 -4.00
C LYS A 60 -4.70 13.57 -2.62
N ARG A 61 -3.66 14.22 -2.09
CA ARG A 61 -3.28 14.12 -0.66
C ARG A 61 -4.29 14.85 0.21
N ARG A 62 -4.59 14.29 1.37
CA ARG A 62 -5.38 14.95 2.42
C ARG A 62 -4.50 15.76 3.35
N GLY A 63 -3.36 15.16 3.71
CA GLY A 63 -2.32 15.75 4.53
C GLY A 63 -2.69 15.85 6.01
N ARG A 64 -1.67 16.04 6.85
CA ARG A 64 -1.82 16.01 8.32
C ARG A 64 -2.97 16.86 8.83
N GLY A 65 -3.83 16.22 9.62
CA GLY A 65 -5.01 16.85 10.24
C GLY A 65 -6.30 16.62 9.45
N ASN A 66 -6.21 16.25 8.17
CA ASN A 66 -7.34 15.87 7.34
C ASN A 66 -7.54 14.36 7.20
N ASP A 67 -6.63 13.56 7.78
CA ASP A 67 -6.75 12.11 7.86
C ASP A 67 -7.70 11.69 9.00
N PRO A 68 -8.42 10.57 8.86
CA PRO A 68 -8.52 9.72 7.66
C PRO A 68 -9.48 10.32 6.59
N PRO A 69 -9.36 9.99 5.29
CA PRO A 69 -8.38 9.09 4.68
C PRO A 69 -7.02 9.75 4.45
N ASP A 70 -6.00 8.96 4.08
CA ASP A 70 -4.65 9.46 3.76
C ASP A 70 -4.63 10.13 2.37
N CYS A 71 -5.33 9.52 1.40
CA CYS A 71 -5.54 10.05 0.05
C CYS A 71 -7.01 9.98 -0.37
N GLU A 72 -7.38 10.79 -1.36
CA GLU A 72 -8.64 10.64 -2.09
C GLU A 72 -8.39 10.59 -3.59
N ALA A 73 -9.33 9.99 -4.31
CA ALA A 73 -9.34 9.91 -5.76
C ALA A 73 -10.78 10.01 -6.27
N VAL A 74 -10.96 9.97 -7.58
CA VAL A 74 -12.27 10.00 -8.22
C VAL A 74 -12.44 8.76 -9.10
N ASP A 75 -13.55 8.05 -8.98
CA ASP A 75 -13.88 6.90 -9.82
C ASP A 75 -14.31 7.31 -11.24
N VAL A 76 -14.55 6.32 -12.10
CA VAL A 76 -14.99 6.54 -13.49
C VAL A 76 -16.34 7.27 -13.62
N GLU A 77 -17.15 7.32 -12.55
CA GLU A 77 -18.44 8.00 -12.50
C GLU A 77 -18.33 9.40 -11.88
N GLY A 78 -17.14 9.85 -11.50
CA GLY A 78 -16.93 11.14 -10.87
C GLY A 78 -17.14 11.14 -9.35
N LYS A 79 -17.31 9.96 -8.71
CA LYS A 79 -17.53 9.84 -7.26
C LYS A 79 -16.21 9.72 -6.52
N ARG A 80 -16.15 10.33 -5.33
CA ARG A 80 -14.93 10.35 -4.51
C ARG A 80 -14.70 9.00 -3.83
N ILE A 81 -13.46 8.54 -3.90
CA ILE A 81 -12.94 7.35 -3.23
C ILE A 81 -12.04 7.79 -2.07
N ALA A 82 -12.20 7.16 -0.90
CA ALA A 82 -11.25 7.27 0.21
C ALA A 82 -10.18 6.18 0.11
N ILE A 83 -8.90 6.52 0.31
CA ILE A 83 -7.79 5.56 0.26
C ILE A 83 -6.94 5.68 1.52
N GLU A 84 -6.76 4.56 2.22
CA GLU A 84 -5.94 4.45 3.41
C GLU A 84 -4.73 3.55 3.15
N VAL A 85 -3.55 4.07 3.42
CA VAL A 85 -2.27 3.48 3.06
C VAL A 85 -1.59 2.90 4.31
N THR A 86 -1.00 1.72 4.18
CA THR A 86 -0.23 1.10 5.26
C THR A 86 0.88 0.22 4.73
N GLU A 87 1.95 0.09 5.50
CA GLU A 87 3.12 -0.68 5.13
C GLU A 87 3.10 -2.08 5.77
N LEU A 88 3.36 -3.11 4.98
CA LEU A 88 3.70 -4.45 5.43
C LEU A 88 5.22 -4.61 5.47
N VAL A 89 5.74 -4.64 6.69
CA VAL A 89 7.17 -4.85 6.99
C VAL A 89 7.27 -5.72 8.25
N CYS A 90 8.34 -6.50 8.36
CA CYS A 90 8.67 -7.37 9.47
C CYS A 90 9.44 -6.60 10.55
N PRO A 91 8.84 -6.31 11.71
CA PRO A 91 9.50 -5.54 12.77
C PRO A 91 10.77 -6.19 13.30
N GLU A 92 10.84 -7.52 13.30
CA GLU A 92 12.00 -8.27 13.77
C GLU A 92 13.19 -8.13 12.80
N ALA A 93 12.93 -8.09 11.50
CA ALA A 93 13.99 -7.87 10.51
C ALA A 93 14.51 -6.43 10.56
N ILE A 94 13.62 -5.46 10.80
CA ILE A 94 14.02 -4.08 11.13
C ILE A 94 14.93 -4.04 12.36
N GLN A 95 14.55 -4.75 13.43
CA GLN A 95 15.31 -4.76 14.66
C GLN A 95 16.67 -5.46 14.49
N ALA A 96 16.70 -6.61 13.81
CA ALA A 96 17.92 -7.34 13.52
C ALA A 96 18.87 -6.49 12.66
N TYR A 97 18.34 -5.77 11.67
CA TYR A 97 19.12 -4.83 10.89
C TYR A 97 19.73 -3.70 11.74
N LYS A 98 18.94 -3.08 12.65
CA LYS A 98 19.43 -2.05 13.59
C LYS A 98 20.55 -2.57 14.51
N GLU A 99 20.55 -3.87 14.79
CA GLU A 99 21.57 -4.56 15.57
C GLU A 99 22.78 -5.01 14.73
N GLY A 100 22.83 -4.67 13.43
CA GLY A 100 23.91 -5.02 12.51
C GLY A 100 23.82 -6.44 11.95
N ARG A 101 22.73 -7.18 12.22
CA ARG A 101 22.46 -8.53 11.69
C ARG A 101 21.78 -8.45 10.33
N VAL A 102 22.50 -7.93 9.35
CA VAL A 102 21.98 -7.59 8.00
C VAL A 102 21.53 -8.79 7.15
N TYR A 103 21.83 -10.02 7.58
CA TYR A 103 21.46 -11.26 6.89
C TYR A 103 20.24 -11.96 7.52
N ASP A 104 19.71 -11.42 8.62
CA ASP A 104 18.52 -11.96 9.28
C ASP A 104 17.27 -11.46 8.55
N TRP A 105 17.02 -12.03 7.38
CA TRP A 105 15.85 -11.71 6.56
C TRP A 105 14.56 -12.11 7.27
N ALA A 106 13.52 -11.31 7.07
CA ALA A 106 12.17 -11.65 7.48
C ALA A 106 11.73 -12.98 6.86
N GLN A 107 11.43 -13.96 7.72
CA GLN A 107 10.69 -15.13 7.26
C GLN A 107 9.20 -14.80 7.21
N TRP A 108 8.61 -15.06 6.04
CA TRP A 108 7.20 -14.92 5.77
C TRP A 108 6.55 -16.28 5.49
N PRO A 109 6.27 -17.10 6.52
CA PRO A 109 5.33 -18.20 6.37
C PRO A 109 3.97 -17.68 5.88
N LYS A 110 3.26 -18.48 5.09
CA LYS A 110 1.95 -18.12 4.53
C LYS A 110 0.98 -17.66 5.60
N GLU A 111 0.93 -18.36 6.73
CA GLU A 111 0.02 -18.07 7.85
C GLU A 111 0.30 -16.68 8.45
N ARG A 112 1.59 -16.36 8.64
CA ARG A 112 2.02 -15.06 9.14
C ARG A 112 1.67 -13.94 8.16
N PHE A 113 1.95 -14.13 6.88
CA PHE A 113 1.63 -13.18 5.83
C PHE A 113 0.12 -12.87 5.81
N ILE A 114 -0.72 -13.90 5.78
CA ILE A 114 -2.17 -13.76 5.79
C ILE A 114 -2.66 -13.04 7.04
N ALA A 115 -2.15 -13.41 8.22
CA ALA A 115 -2.53 -12.77 9.48
C ALA A 115 -2.17 -11.27 9.51
N GLU A 116 -0.98 -10.90 9.02
CA GLU A 116 -0.52 -9.51 8.99
C GLU A 116 -1.28 -8.64 7.97
N ILE A 117 -1.69 -9.22 6.83
CA ILE A 117 -2.59 -8.55 5.88
C ILE A 117 -3.98 -8.36 6.50
N ALA A 118 -4.55 -9.42 7.07
CA ALA A 118 -5.87 -9.37 7.70
C ALA A 118 -5.93 -8.32 8.82
N ARG A 119 -4.91 -8.27 9.68
CA ARG A 119 -4.79 -7.27 10.75
C ARG A 119 -4.77 -5.85 10.18
N ARG A 120 -4.01 -5.58 9.12
CA ARG A 120 -3.95 -4.27 8.48
C ARG A 120 -5.27 -3.84 7.87
N ILE A 121 -5.95 -4.75 7.18
CA ILE A 121 -7.29 -4.51 6.62
C ILE A 121 -8.26 -4.16 7.74
N ALA A 122 -8.28 -4.95 8.83
CA ALA A 122 -9.15 -4.70 9.97
C ALA A 122 -8.85 -3.36 10.65
N ASP A 123 -7.58 -3.09 10.99
CA ASP A 123 -7.14 -1.87 11.66
C ASP A 123 -7.54 -0.61 10.87
N LYS A 124 -7.27 -0.61 9.56
CA LYS A 124 -7.67 0.49 8.67
C LYS A 124 -9.18 0.54 8.46
N GLY A 125 -9.86 -0.60 8.38
CA GLY A 125 -11.32 -0.69 8.30
C GLY A 125 -12.03 0.06 9.43
N THR A 126 -11.50 0.02 10.66
CA THR A 126 -12.08 0.75 11.81
C THR A 126 -12.15 2.28 11.63
N ARG A 127 -11.44 2.84 10.64
CA ARG A 127 -11.43 4.27 10.34
C ARG A 127 -12.62 4.73 9.50
N TYR A 128 -13.41 3.82 8.92
CA TYR A 128 -14.51 4.17 8.01
C TYR A 128 -15.49 5.20 8.62
N GLY A 129 -15.98 4.95 9.84
CA GLY A 129 -16.87 5.88 10.54
C GLY A 129 -16.24 7.20 10.98
N LYS A 130 -14.93 7.39 10.75
CA LYS A 130 -14.14 8.58 11.12
C LYS A 130 -13.60 9.33 9.90
N LEU A 131 -13.92 8.88 8.68
CA LEU A 131 -13.50 9.54 7.44
C LEU A 131 -13.96 11.00 7.43
N LYS A 132 -13.00 11.91 7.23
CA LYS A 132 -13.21 13.36 7.17
C LYS A 132 -13.45 13.80 5.74
N GLY A 133 -14.28 14.82 5.56
CA GLY A 133 -14.50 15.42 4.25
C GLY A 133 -15.24 14.52 3.26
N GLY A 134 -15.99 13.52 3.75
CA GLY A 134 -16.91 12.73 2.92
C GLY A 134 -18.08 13.55 2.38
N PRO A 135 -19.02 12.92 1.66
CA PRO A 135 -19.13 11.47 1.44
C PRO A 135 -18.10 10.92 0.43
N TYR A 136 -17.81 9.62 0.55
CA TYR A 136 -16.92 8.85 -0.34
C TYR A 136 -17.73 7.74 -1.04
N GLU A 137 -18.65 8.15 -1.92
CA GLU A 137 -19.61 7.25 -2.58
C GLU A 137 -18.96 6.30 -3.59
N GLY A 138 -17.76 6.61 -4.08
CA GLY A 138 -16.96 5.73 -4.95
C GLY A 138 -16.32 4.58 -4.18
N GLY A 139 -16.33 4.63 -2.85
CA GLY A 139 -15.90 3.55 -1.97
C GLY A 139 -14.71 3.90 -1.07
N TYR A 140 -14.27 2.90 -0.32
CA TYR A 140 -13.19 3.01 0.65
C TYR A 140 -12.18 1.87 0.45
N ILE A 141 -10.93 2.24 0.13
CA ILE A 141 -9.87 1.33 -0.25
C ILE A 141 -8.80 1.27 0.83
N VAL A 142 -8.37 0.05 1.17
CA VAL A 142 -7.14 -0.17 1.94
C VAL A 142 -6.01 -0.57 1.00
N LEU A 143 -4.98 0.27 0.90
CA LEU A 143 -3.78 -0.01 0.12
C LEU A 143 -2.63 -0.40 1.05
N ILE A 144 -2.21 -1.65 0.96
CA ILE A 144 -1.03 -2.17 1.63
C ILE A 144 0.12 -2.13 0.65
N PHE A 145 1.29 -1.63 1.05
CA PHE A 145 2.51 -1.76 0.27
C PHE A 145 3.59 -2.50 1.04
N THR A 146 4.52 -3.14 0.34
CA THR A 146 5.66 -3.82 0.95
C THR A 146 6.89 -3.73 0.07
N ASP A 147 8.04 -3.55 0.71
CA ASP A 147 9.36 -3.69 0.09
C ASP A 147 10.14 -4.92 0.62
N GLU A 148 9.43 -5.89 1.20
CA GLU A 148 10.01 -7.14 1.71
C GLU A 148 10.53 -8.04 0.57
N PRO A 149 11.84 -8.31 0.47
CA PRO A 149 12.41 -9.05 -0.67
C PRO A 149 11.96 -10.51 -0.76
N MET A 150 11.45 -11.07 0.34
CA MET A 150 10.93 -12.43 0.43
C MET A 150 9.44 -12.53 0.02
N LEU A 151 8.82 -11.42 -0.38
CA LEU A 151 7.44 -11.36 -0.87
C LEU A 151 7.37 -10.86 -2.33
N PRO A 152 8.04 -11.52 -3.30
CA PRO A 152 7.82 -11.24 -4.70
C PRO A 152 6.38 -11.59 -5.11
N ILE A 153 5.90 -11.04 -6.22
CA ILE A 153 4.49 -11.16 -6.63
C ILE A 153 4.04 -12.61 -6.82
N GLU A 154 4.93 -13.50 -7.24
CA GLU A 154 4.67 -14.93 -7.41
C GLU A 154 4.34 -15.59 -6.07
N THR A 155 5.15 -15.33 -5.04
CA THR A 155 4.93 -15.82 -3.67
C THR A 155 3.65 -15.25 -3.08
N VAL A 156 3.41 -13.95 -3.29
CA VAL A 156 2.17 -13.30 -2.86
C VAL A 156 0.95 -13.96 -3.48
N ARG A 157 0.95 -14.20 -4.80
CA ARG A 157 -0.15 -14.88 -5.50
C ARG A 157 -0.37 -16.31 -4.99
N GLU A 158 0.69 -17.04 -4.72
CA GLU A 158 0.61 -18.39 -4.13
C GLU A 158 -0.01 -18.35 -2.72
N PHE A 159 0.42 -17.41 -1.88
CA PHE A 159 -0.11 -17.24 -0.53
C PHE A 159 -1.59 -16.85 -0.54
N LEU A 160 -1.98 -15.96 -1.46
CA LEU A 160 -3.37 -15.51 -1.62
C LEU A 160 -4.28 -16.53 -2.31
N SER A 161 -3.75 -17.54 -2.98
CA SER A 161 -4.55 -18.53 -3.72
C SER A 161 -5.60 -19.19 -2.82
N GLY A 162 -6.87 -19.01 -3.21
CA GLY A 162 -8.04 -19.51 -2.48
C GLY A 162 -8.36 -18.80 -1.16
N HIS A 163 -7.61 -17.76 -0.78
CA HIS A 163 -7.85 -17.00 0.44
C HIS A 163 -8.80 -15.83 0.21
N VAL A 164 -9.70 -15.60 1.16
CA VAL A 164 -10.63 -14.47 1.19
C VAL A 164 -10.53 -13.83 2.57
N PHE A 165 -10.25 -12.53 2.62
CA PHE A 165 -10.16 -11.78 3.87
C PHE A 165 -11.55 -11.36 4.34
N GLU A 166 -11.70 -11.24 5.66
CA GLU A 166 -12.89 -10.65 6.26
C GLU A 166 -13.02 -9.19 5.80
N LYS A 167 -14.18 -8.83 5.25
CA LYS A 167 -14.47 -7.47 4.78
C LYS A 167 -14.94 -6.58 5.94
N PRO A 168 -14.16 -5.56 6.36
CA PRO A 168 -14.64 -4.58 7.33
C PRO A 168 -15.78 -3.73 6.76
N GLU A 169 -16.57 -3.12 7.65
CA GLU A 169 -17.63 -2.19 7.24
C GLU A 169 -17.06 -1.03 6.39
N GLY A 170 -17.75 -0.72 5.30
CA GLY A 170 -17.41 0.37 4.39
C GLY A 170 -16.25 0.08 3.43
N VAL A 171 -15.31 -0.80 3.77
CA VAL A 171 -14.19 -1.17 2.88
C VAL A 171 -14.74 -1.89 1.65
N THR A 172 -14.51 -1.31 0.47
CA THR A 172 -14.98 -1.84 -0.81
C THR A 172 -13.92 -2.67 -1.51
N ARG A 173 -12.65 -2.29 -1.42
CA ARG A 173 -11.51 -2.98 -2.05
C ARG A 173 -10.28 -2.93 -1.16
N ALA A 174 -9.39 -3.89 -1.33
CA ALA A 174 -8.08 -3.87 -0.71
C ALA A 174 -7.03 -4.38 -1.69
N PHE A 175 -5.83 -3.80 -1.64
CA PHE A 175 -4.73 -4.13 -2.54
C PHE A 175 -3.44 -4.33 -1.76
N LEU A 176 -2.58 -5.21 -2.27
CA LEU A 176 -1.19 -5.30 -1.90
C LEU A 176 -0.32 -4.91 -3.10
N LEU A 177 0.46 -3.84 -2.96
CA LEU A 177 1.48 -3.39 -3.90
C LEU A 177 2.85 -3.91 -3.43
N VAL A 178 3.60 -4.56 -4.31
CA VAL A 178 4.95 -5.06 -3.98
C VAL A 178 6.03 -4.23 -4.67
N SER A 179 7.30 -4.48 -4.31
CA SER A 179 8.46 -3.82 -4.93
C SER A 179 8.49 -3.92 -6.45
N TYR A 180 9.19 -2.98 -7.06
CA TYR A 180 9.37 -2.91 -8.51
C TYR A 180 9.92 -4.24 -9.06
N HIS A 181 9.28 -4.75 -10.10
CA HIS A 181 9.68 -6.00 -10.75
C HIS A 181 10.28 -5.70 -12.14
N PRO A 182 11.60 -5.85 -12.33
CA PRO A 182 12.29 -5.42 -13.54
C PRO A 182 11.78 -6.04 -14.84
N SER A 183 11.31 -7.29 -14.82
CA SER A 183 10.83 -7.96 -16.04
C SER A 183 9.51 -7.40 -16.58
N VAL A 184 8.66 -6.86 -15.70
CA VAL A 184 7.37 -6.24 -16.08
C VAL A 184 7.45 -4.71 -16.04
N GLN A 185 8.58 -4.16 -15.61
CA GLN A 185 8.87 -2.73 -15.53
C GLN A 185 7.80 -1.91 -14.80
N MET A 186 7.27 -2.46 -13.71
CA MET A 186 6.30 -1.81 -12.83
C MET A 186 6.36 -2.41 -11.44
N HIS A 187 5.63 -1.82 -10.49
CA HIS A 187 5.31 -2.43 -9.20
C HIS A 187 4.08 -3.33 -9.37
N PRO A 188 4.24 -4.66 -9.33
CA PRO A 188 3.10 -5.56 -9.38
C PRO A 188 2.18 -5.35 -8.17
N TYR A 189 0.91 -5.69 -8.34
CA TYR A 189 -0.06 -5.69 -7.27
C TYR A 189 -0.91 -6.95 -7.29
N ALA A 190 -1.56 -7.21 -6.17
CA ALA A 190 -2.65 -8.17 -6.04
C ALA A 190 -3.86 -7.46 -5.41
N GLU A 191 -5.03 -7.62 -6.02
CA GLU A 191 -6.28 -7.33 -5.31
C GLU A 191 -6.52 -8.43 -4.27
N LEU A 192 -6.88 -8.02 -3.07
CA LEU A 192 -7.10 -8.89 -1.92
C LEU A 192 -8.60 -9.21 -1.86
N PRO A 193 -9.02 -10.47 -2.14
CA PRO A 193 -10.44 -10.80 -2.16
C PRO A 193 -11.08 -10.56 -0.79
N LEU A 194 -12.16 -9.78 -0.75
CA LEU A 194 -12.89 -9.46 0.47
C LEU A 194 -14.24 -10.19 0.48
N GLY A 195 -14.55 -10.88 1.56
CA GLY A 195 -15.79 -11.64 1.73
C GLY A 195 -16.46 -11.39 3.07
N SER A 196 -17.73 -11.74 3.14
CA SER A 196 -18.46 -11.80 4.42
C SER A 196 -17.88 -12.93 5.27
N ARG A 197 -17.81 -12.73 6.60
CA ARG A 197 -17.58 -13.82 7.55
C ARG A 197 -18.57 -14.94 7.25
N ASN A 198 -18.10 -16.15 6.95
CA ASN A 198 -18.96 -17.31 7.16
C ASN A 198 -19.21 -17.38 8.67
N PRO A 199 -20.47 -17.33 9.13
CA PRO A 199 -20.81 -17.40 10.54
C PRO A 199 -20.35 -18.69 11.19
#